data_AF-A0A2V8IPT4-F1
#
_entry.id   AF-A0A2V8IPT4-F1
#
_cell.length_a   1.000
_cell.length_b   1.000
_cell.length_c   1.000
_cell.angle_alpha   90.00
_cell.angle_beta   90.00
_cell.angle_gamma   90.00
#
_symmetry.space_group_name_H-M   'P 1'
#
loop_
_entity.id
_entity.type
_entity.pdbx_description
1 polymer ?
#
loop_
_entity_poly.entity_id
_entity_poly.type
_entity_poly.pdbx_seq_one_letter_code
_entity_poly.pdbx_strand_id
1 'polypeptide(L)'
;MEELNWFWIGLQLIVPPIVGWLVAWPFWRRDQPIFGNLAGTAILFGAAFGLIMREHVEIDRAVRQCLDQGFTCGPEPSAFTRFAIYACVGMFEVIALFTVSLSVEAKRRRRGYDPQWR
;
A
#
# COMPACT_ATOMS: atom_id res chain seq x y z
N MET A 1 23.99 7.39 -11.58
CA MET A 1 22.71 6.75 -11.96
C MET A 1 22.07 6.32 -10.66
N GLU A 2 20.86 6.79 -10.38
CA GLU A 2 20.16 6.41 -9.15
C GLU A 2 19.51 5.06 -9.38
N GLU A 3 19.75 4.07 -8.52
CA GLU A 3 19.21 2.71 -8.66
C GLU A 3 17.92 2.54 -7.84
N LEU A 4 17.12 1.53 -8.17
CA LEU A 4 15.90 1.20 -7.44
C LEU A 4 16.25 0.69 -6.04
N ASN A 5 15.78 1.39 -5.00
CA ASN A 5 16.06 0.98 -3.63
C ASN A 5 15.03 -0.05 -3.12
N TRP A 6 15.43 -1.32 -3.14
CA TRP A 6 14.64 -2.45 -2.66
C TRP A 6 14.19 -2.35 -1.20
N PHE A 7 14.92 -1.59 -0.37
CA PHE A 7 14.52 -1.35 1.02
C PHE A 7 13.15 -0.66 1.10
N TRP A 8 12.90 0.35 0.25
CA TRP A 8 11.62 1.08 0.26
C TRP A 8 10.45 0.25 -0.25
N ILE A 9 10.70 -0.62 -1.22
CA ILE A 9 9.71 -1.59 -1.69
C ILE A 9 9.38 -2.58 -0.57
N GLY A 10 10.40 -3.13 0.10
CA GLY A 10 10.20 -4.02 1.25
C GLY A 10 9.47 -3.33 2.40
N LEU A 11 9.77 -2.05 2.64
CA LEU A 11 9.08 -1.24 3.64
C LEU A 11 7.59 -1.06 3.29
N GLN A 12 7.26 -0.77 2.03
CA GLN A 12 5.87 -0.69 1.58
C GLN A 12 5.15 -2.02 1.80
N LEU A 13 5.77 -3.13 1.40
CA LEU A 13 5.17 -4.46 1.46
C LEU A 13 4.87 -4.95 2.89
N ILE A 14 5.51 -4.35 3.90
CA ILE A 14 5.42 -4.82 5.29
C ILE A 14 4.67 -3.80 6.16
N VAL A 15 5.07 -2.54 6.14
CA VAL A 15 4.62 -1.55 7.12
C VAL A 15 3.16 -1.13 6.88
N PRO A 16 2.78 -0.58 5.72
CA PRO A 16 1.39 -0.29 5.37
C PRO A 16 0.41 -1.44 5.63
N PRO A 17 0.62 -2.69 5.19
CA PRO A 17 -0.34 -3.77 5.43
C PRO A 17 -0.50 -4.11 6.91
N ILE A 18 0.58 -4.10 7.69
CA ILE A 18 0.51 -4.33 9.14
C ILE A 18 -0.28 -3.20 9.80
N VAL A 19 0.04 -1.94 9.51
CA VAL A 19 -0.62 -0.79 10.12
C VAL A 19 -2.09 -0.71 9.70
N GLY A 20 -2.38 -0.90 8.41
CA GLY A 20 -3.74 -0.92 7.87
C GLY A 20 -4.60 -2.02 8.50
N TRP A 21 -4.05 -3.23 8.66
CA TRP A 21 -4.72 -4.33 9.35
C TRP A 21 -4.96 -4.03 10.84
N LEU A 22 -3.94 -3.53 11.55
CA LEU A 22 -4.06 -3.18 12.97
C LEU A 22 -5.13 -2.12 13.22
N VAL A 23 -5.25 -1.14 12.32
CA VAL A 23 -6.28 -0.09 12.40
C VAL A 23 -7.66 -0.62 12.01
N ALA A 24 -7.76 -1.48 10.99
CA ALA A 24 -9.04 -2.06 10.56
C ALA A 24 -9.62 -3.07 11.56
N TRP A 25 -8.76 -3.85 12.21
CA TRP A 25 -9.11 -4.90 13.16
C TRP A 25 -10.12 -4.51 14.26
N PRO A 26 -9.95 -3.39 15.01
CA PRO A 26 -10.91 -2.98 16.03
C PRO A 26 -12.30 -2.64 15.48
N PHE A 27 -12.42 -2.19 14.22
CA PHE A 27 -13.71 -1.93 13.59
C PHE A 27 -14.39 -3.23 13.15
N TRP A 28 -13.62 -4.18 12.62
CA TRP A 28 -14.13 -5.51 12.27
C TRP A 28 -14.70 -6.25 13.49
N ARG A 29 -14.06 -6.11 14.66
CA ARG A 29 -14.58 -6.68 15.90
C ARG A 29 -15.92 -6.06 16.34
N ARG A 30 -16.18 -4.79 16.01
CA ARG A 30 -17.40 -4.05 16.38
C ARG A 30 -18.53 -4.09 15.34
N ASP A 31 -18.50 -5.06 14.41
CA ASP A 31 -19.52 -5.20 13.34
C ASP A 31 -19.57 -4.02 12.37
N GLN A 32 -18.44 -3.30 12.22
CA GLN A 32 -18.31 -2.18 11.32
C GLN A 32 -17.26 -2.46 10.23
N PRO A 33 -17.47 -3.47 9.35
CA PRO A 33 -16.49 -3.86 8.33
C PRO A 33 -16.17 -2.74 7.33
N ILE A 34 -17.18 -1.94 6.97
CA ILE A 34 -17.04 -0.83 6.02
C ILE A 34 -16.06 0.22 6.56
N PHE A 35 -16.22 0.65 7.82
CA PHE A 35 -15.32 1.64 8.43
C PHE A 35 -13.89 1.10 8.57
N GLY A 36 -13.74 -0.18 8.95
CA GLY A 36 -12.43 -0.83 9.00
C GLY A 36 -11.73 -0.84 7.64
N ASN A 37 -12.45 -1.19 6.58
CA ASN A 37 -11.90 -1.21 5.23
C ASN A 37 -11.59 0.18 4.71
N LEU A 38 -12.44 1.17 4.99
CA LEU A 38 -12.18 2.57 4.61
C LEU A 38 -10.90 3.09 5.29
N ALA A 39 -10.77 2.88 6.60
CA ALA A 39 -9.59 3.30 7.36
C ALA A 39 -8.31 2.58 6.89
N GLY A 40 -8.37 1.25 6.72
CA GLY A 40 -7.25 0.47 6.21
C GLY A 40 -6.84 0.89 4.80
N THR A 41 -7.80 1.06 3.90
CA THR A 41 -7.55 1.49 2.51
C THR A 41 -6.94 2.89 2.45
N ALA A 42 -7.39 3.82 3.29
CA ALA A 42 -6.80 5.15 3.40
C ALA A 42 -5.32 5.10 3.82
N ILE A 43 -4.97 4.20 4.75
CA ILE A 43 -3.57 3.99 5.17
C ILE A 43 -2.74 3.40 4.03
N LEU A 44 -3.24 2.36 3.37
CA LEU A 44 -2.51 1.67 2.29
C LEU A 44 -2.26 2.60 1.10
N PHE A 45 -3.32 3.24 0.58
CA PHE A 45 -3.16 4.19 -0.51
C PHE A 45 -2.38 5.42 -0.08
N GLY A 46 -2.64 5.97 1.11
CA GLY A 46 -1.90 7.11 1.63
C GLY A 46 -0.39 6.83 1.71
N ALA A 47 0.00 5.65 2.17
CA ALA A 47 1.40 5.25 2.21
C ALA A 47 1.98 5.00 0.80
N ALA A 48 1.24 4.34 -0.10
CA ALA A 48 1.67 4.14 -1.48
C ALA A 48 1.92 5.48 -2.19
N PHE A 49 0.97 6.41 -2.12
CA PHE A 49 1.12 7.76 -2.67
C PHE A 49 2.25 8.53 -1.99
N GLY A 50 2.40 8.42 -0.67
CA GLY A 50 3.48 9.05 0.08
C GLY A 50 4.86 8.57 -0.37
N LEU A 51 5.04 7.26 -0.58
CA LEU A 51 6.29 6.69 -1.08
C LEU A 51 6.56 7.06 -2.54
N ILE A 52 5.53 7.09 -3.39
CA ILE A 52 5.65 7.58 -4.78
C ILE A 52 6.10 9.05 -4.79
N MET A 53 5.49 9.91 -3.97
CA MET A 53 5.88 11.32 -3.88
C MET A 53 7.30 11.49 -3.36
N ARG A 54 7.71 10.67 -2.38
CA ARG A 54 9.07 10.65 -1.88
C ARG A 54 10.07 10.28 -2.99
N GLU A 55 9.81 9.21 -3.73
CA GLU A 55 10.65 8.79 -4.86
C GLU A 55 10.72 9.88 -5.94
N HIS A 56 9.59 10.54 -6.24
CA HIS A 56 9.56 11.63 -7.19
C HIS A 56 10.49 12.79 -6.77
N VAL A 57 10.48 13.15 -5.49
CA VAL A 57 11.36 14.21 -4.95
C VAL A 57 12.83 13.80 -5.00
N GLU A 58 13.17 12.54 -4.74
CA GLU A 58 14.54 12.02 -4.83
C GLU A 58 15.06 12.10 -6.27
N ILE A 59 14.28 11.60 -7.24
CA ILE A 59 14.62 11.66 -8.66
C ILE A 59 14.77 13.11 -9.13
N ASP A 60 13.84 13.99 -8.76
CA ASP A 60 13.88 15.41 -9.15
C ASP A 60 15.15 16.09 -8.63
N ARG A 61 15.58 15.77 -7.40
CA ARG A 61 16.83 16.31 -6.84
C ARG A 61 18.04 15.80 -7.59
N ALA A 62 18.11 14.51 -7.90
CA ALA A 62 19.21 13.92 -8.65
C ALA A 62 19.31 14.48 -10.08
N VAL A 63 18.17 14.61 -10.77
CA VAL A 63 18.11 15.18 -12.13
C VAL A 63 18.56 16.64 -12.13
N ARG A 64 18.10 17.45 -11.17
CA ARG A 64 18.52 18.86 -11.05
C ARG A 64 20.04 18.97 -10.84
N GLN A 65 20.63 18.15 -9.98
CA GLN A 65 22.07 18.15 -9.74
C GLN A 65 22.88 17.84 -11.01
N CYS A 66 22.41 16.91 -11.85
CA CYS A 66 23.07 16.63 -13.13
C CYS A 66 22.94 17.80 -14.11
N LEU A 67 21.75 18.40 -14.19
CA LEU A 67 21.49 19.55 -15.06
C LEU A 67 22.37 20.74 -14.66
N ASP A 68 22.57 20.97 -13.37
CA ASP A 68 23.46 22.01 -12.85
C ASP A 68 24.94 21.76 -13.22
N GLN A 69 25.33 20.51 -13.45
CA GLN A 69 26.67 20.11 -13.94
C GLN A 69 26.79 20.15 -15.47
N GLY A 70 25.71 20.48 -16.20
CA GLY A 70 25.69 20.56 -17.65
C GLY A 70 25.52 19.21 -18.37
N PHE A 71 25.16 18.14 -17.65
CA PHE A 71 24.93 16.82 -18.22
C PHE A 71 23.45 16.41 -18.08
N THR A 72 22.93 15.66 -19.06
CA THR A 72 21.61 15.03 -18.93
C THR A 72 21.75 13.68 -18.26
N CYS A 73 20.99 13.45 -17.19
CA CYS A 73 20.89 12.16 -16.53
C CYS A 73 19.43 11.79 -16.30
N GLY A 74 19.14 10.49 -16.29
CA GLY A 74 17.81 9.96 -16.01
C GLY A 74 17.90 8.77 -15.05
N PRO A 75 16.80 8.44 -14.36
CA PRO A 75 16.76 7.26 -13.50
C PRO A 75 16.73 5.98 -14.35
N GLU A 76 17.50 4.98 -13.92
CA GLU A 76 17.41 3.60 -14.41
C GLU A 76 16.98 2.69 -13.26
N PRO A 77 15.83 1.98 -13.32
CA PRO A 77 14.80 1.99 -14.36
C PRO A 77 14.02 3.31 -14.42
N SER A 78 13.25 3.52 -15.50
CA SER A 78 12.48 4.74 -15.75
C SER A 78 11.59 5.13 -14.56
N ALA A 79 11.37 6.43 -14.36
CA ALA A 79 10.53 6.95 -13.28
C ALA A 79 9.13 6.30 -13.27
N PHE A 80 8.53 6.10 -14.45
CA PHE A 80 7.25 5.42 -14.59
C PHE A 80 7.28 3.99 -14.04
N THR A 81 8.30 3.21 -14.37
CA THR A 81 8.45 1.83 -13.88
C THR A 81 8.52 1.80 -12.36
N ARG A 82 9.25 2.73 -11.74
CA ARG A 82 9.35 2.83 -10.28
C ARG A 82 8.00 3.13 -9.65
N PHE A 83 7.28 4.12 -10.15
CA PHE A 83 5.96 4.48 -9.65
C PHE A 83 4.94 3.34 -9.84
N ALA A 84 5.03 2.63 -10.97
CA ALA A 84 4.18 1.48 -11.25
C ALA A 84 4.39 0.35 -10.24
N ILE A 85 5.64 0.08 -9.82
CA ILE A 85 5.93 -0.93 -8.77
C ILE A 85 5.22 -0.56 -7.47
N TYR A 86 5.41 0.67 -6.95
CA TYR A 86 4.75 1.11 -5.72
C TYR A 86 3.21 1.06 -5.84
N ALA A 87 2.66 1.44 -7.01
CA ALA A 87 1.23 1.39 -7.26
C ALA A 87 0.67 -0.05 -7.30
N CYS A 88 1.37 -0.98 -7.96
CA CYS A 88 0.99 -2.39 -8.00
C CYS A 88 1.01 -3.02 -6.61
N VAL A 89 2.03 -2.72 -5.80
CA VAL A 89 2.12 -3.19 -4.40
C VAL A 89 0.94 -2.65 -3.60
N GLY A 90 0.68 -1.34 -3.65
CA GLY A 90 -0.45 -0.74 -2.92
C GLY A 90 -1.81 -1.31 -3.34
N MET A 91 -2.02 -1.55 -4.64
CA MET A 91 -3.24 -2.21 -5.13
C MET A 91 -3.38 -3.64 -4.59
N PHE A 92 -2.30 -4.41 -4.60
CA PHE A 92 -2.30 -5.77 -4.08
C PHE A 92 -2.63 -5.80 -2.58
N GLU A 93 -2.06 -4.88 -1.79
CA GLU A 93 -2.35 -4.75 -0.36
C GLU A 93 -3.83 -4.45 -0.10
N VAL A 94 -4.45 -3.57 -0.91
CA VAL A 94 -5.88 -3.26 -0.79
C VAL A 94 -6.73 -4.49 -1.12
N ILE A 95 -6.42 -5.22 -2.19
CA ILE A 95 -7.10 -6.47 -2.53
C ILE A 95 -6.98 -7.47 -1.37
N ALA A 96 -5.80 -7.60 -0.78
CA ALA A 96 -5.56 -8.48 0.37
C ALA A 96 -6.39 -8.05 1.59
N LEU A 97 -6.43 -6.75 1.91
CA LEU A 97 -7.23 -6.20 3.01
C LEU A 97 -8.71 -6.54 2.86
N PHE A 98 -9.29 -6.31 1.67
CA PHE A 98 -10.69 -6.63 1.40
C PHE A 98 -10.96 -8.14 1.45
N THR A 99 -10.05 -8.97 0.93
CA THR A 99 -10.15 -10.43 0.99
C THR A 99 -10.18 -10.92 2.44
N VAL A 100 -9.33 -10.36 3.31
CA VAL A 100 -9.32 -10.68 4.74
C VAL A 100 -10.60 -10.21 5.41
N SER A 101 -11.08 -9.00 5.12
CA SER A 101 -12.34 -8.48 5.66
C SER A 101 -13.52 -9.40 5.32
N LEU A 102 -13.66 -9.81 4.06
CA LEU A 102 -14.73 -10.71 3.63
C LEU A 102 -14.64 -12.08 4.32
N SER A 103 -13.43 -12.58 4.52
CA SER A 103 -13.20 -13.84 5.24
C SER A 103 -13.60 -13.74 6.72
N VAL A 104 -13.29 -12.63 7.39
CA VAL A 104 -13.70 -12.35 8.77
C VAL A 104 -15.22 -12.27 8.87
N GLU A 105 -15.86 -11.56 7.94
CA GLU A 105 -17.31 -11.42 7.89
C GLU A 105 -18.01 -12.77 7.66
N ALA A 106 -17.53 -13.56 6.69
CA ALA A 106 -18.04 -14.90 6.41
C ALA A 106 -17.88 -15.85 7.61
N LYS A 107 -16.77 -15.76 8.35
CA LYS A 107 -16.55 -16.55 9.58
C LYS A 107 -17.52 -16.13 10.68
N ARG A 108 -17.84 -14.84 10.80
CA ARG A 108 -18.76 -14.32 11.81
C ARG A 108 -20.20 -14.67 11.50
N ARG A 109 -20.65 -14.51 10.25
CA ARG A 109 -21.98 -14.93 9.80
C ARG A 109 -22.25 -16.41 10.14
N ARG A 110 -21.29 -17.29 9.86
CA ARG A 110 -21.39 -18.74 10.21
C ARG A 110 -21.53 -19.05 11.70
N ARG A 111 -21.09 -18.14 12.59
CA ARG A 111 -21.29 -18.30 14.04
C ARG A 111 -22.70 -17.92 14.51
N GLY A 112 -23.38 -17.02 13.78
CA GLY A 112 -24.71 -16.54 14.14
C GLY A 112 -25.88 -17.41 13.62
N TYR A 113 -25.64 -18.30 12.66
CA TYR A 113 -26.66 -19.23 12.16
C TYR A 113 -26.75 -20.49 13.03
N ASP A 114 -27.98 -20.90 13.34
CA ASP A 114 -28.26 -22.22 13.91
C ASP A 114 -27.73 -23.33 13.00
N PRO A 115 -27.33 -24.50 13.54
CA PRO A 115 -26.73 -25.60 12.76
C PRO A 115 -27.57 -26.06 11.56
N GLN A 116 -28.89 -25.86 11.63
CA GLN A 116 -29.85 -26.21 10.58
C GLN A 116 -29.86 -25.27 9.37
N TRP A 117 -29.26 -24.08 9.49
CA TRP A 117 -29.18 -23.05 8.44
C TRP A 117 -27.73 -22.78 7.99
N ARG A 118 -26.79 -23.68 8.33
CA ARG A 118 -25.37 -23.59 7.94
C ARG A 118 -25.10 -24.19 6.57
#